data_AF-A0AAF0EXI9-F1
#
_entry.id   AF-A0AAF0EXI9-F1
#
_cell.length_a   1.000
_cell.length_b   1.000
_cell.length_c   1.000
_cell.angle_alpha   90.00
_cell.angle_beta   90.00
_cell.angle_gamma   90.00
#
_symmetry.space_group_name_H-M   'P 1'
#
loop_
_entity.id
_entity.type
_entity.pdbx_description
1 polymer ?
#
loop_
_entity_poly.entity_id
_entity_poly.type
_entity_poly.pdbx_seq_one_letter_code
_entity_poly.pdbx_strand_id
1 'polypeptide(L)'
;MASVAVPELEALARLALLPEGHAAQKEAQRYLGELAQMPLDVIEQQPAQQAANVSMLQHQLADVCMRNTPMFVEAQSAFYAVPRCAETCSGALARISGEHATHIQAAAAAFEQDAQRALARRTALLQLEETYDTSLHHLLQIPLMIRACIARGDDDDALALVDHFFGAIPSEDRVAEALRDEVHTALLTMRVRLLAQLEEPQQKLPQVRRIASALAQAAKAAPHFSASALAMAPADVCGKFLAARYRVVQSALRTDTTEDALDGWKEAVLNACTAALSVFGSDTPSAMLTASFGAQCVHDLQAYLEARLASFDGAHEEGGVTLATLHSRLASVSASCAQIGLDLDATPGVYVPLEQAALRQWTSALSTAIAPSHDVPATSAGIAAALNGLRHFAPLSLEDAVWQSLALRLDDAAAWLGKHEAYPALLSWSGEQLAALFGAEPGRLASYSPTLQAYLATRTARGPA
;
A
#
# COMPACT_ATOMS: atom_id res chain seq x y z
N MET A 1 -61.94 -65.78 119.48
CA MET A 1 -61.10 -65.80 120.69
C MET A 1 -59.91 -66.70 120.43
N ALA A 2 -58.69 -66.21 120.72
CA ALA A 2 -57.44 -66.94 120.99
C ALA A 2 -57.01 -68.08 120.03
N SER A 3 -55.95 -67.91 119.24
CA SER A 3 -54.56 -68.19 119.69
C SER A 3 -54.38 -69.59 120.30
N VAL A 4 -54.39 -70.65 119.47
CA VAL A 4 -53.95 -72.01 119.88
C VAL A 4 -53.01 -72.70 118.86
N ALA A 5 -52.75 -72.15 117.67
CA ALA A 5 -51.94 -72.84 116.64
C ALA A 5 -50.41 -72.63 116.72
N VAL A 6 -49.87 -72.20 117.87
CA VAL A 6 -48.43 -71.98 118.05
C VAL A 6 -47.60 -73.26 118.37
N PRO A 7 -48.11 -74.33 119.01
CA PRO A 7 -47.26 -75.46 119.39
C PRO A 7 -46.92 -76.43 118.24
N GLU A 8 -47.70 -76.47 117.15
CA GLU A 8 -47.42 -77.36 116.00
C GLU A 8 -46.30 -76.82 115.10
N LEU A 9 -46.17 -75.49 115.01
CA LEU A 9 -45.20 -74.81 114.15
C LEU A 9 -43.77 -74.93 114.69
N GLU A 10 -43.61 -74.92 116.02
CA GLU A 10 -42.32 -75.10 116.69
C GLU A 10 -41.84 -76.56 116.63
N ALA A 11 -42.78 -77.53 116.66
CA ALA A 11 -42.48 -78.95 116.53
C ALA A 11 -41.99 -79.32 115.12
N LEU A 12 -42.63 -78.77 114.08
CA LEU A 12 -42.27 -79.02 112.67
C LEU A 12 -40.97 -78.33 112.25
N ALA A 13 -40.68 -77.14 112.80
CA ALA A 13 -39.38 -76.49 112.63
C ALA A 13 -38.25 -77.26 113.33
N ARG A 14 -38.49 -77.85 114.51
CA ARG A 14 -37.52 -78.70 115.23
C ARG A 14 -37.21 -80.02 114.52
N LEU A 15 -38.12 -80.53 113.69
CA LEU A 15 -37.94 -81.73 112.87
C LEU A 15 -37.24 -81.46 111.52
N ALA A 16 -36.84 -80.21 111.24
CA ALA A 16 -36.09 -79.79 110.04
C ALA A 16 -36.78 -80.13 108.69
N LEU A 17 -38.11 -80.15 108.64
CA LEU A 17 -38.89 -80.55 107.45
C LEU A 17 -39.34 -79.36 106.56
N LEU A 18 -38.87 -78.14 106.79
CA LEU A 18 -39.25 -76.94 106.01
C LEU A 18 -38.05 -76.38 105.22
N PRO A 19 -38.20 -76.13 103.90
CA PRO A 19 -37.14 -75.53 103.07
C PRO A 19 -36.98 -74.02 103.33
N GLU A 20 -35.74 -73.52 103.26
CA GLU A 20 -35.40 -72.12 103.58
C GLU A 20 -35.83 -71.15 102.46
N GLY A 21 -36.99 -70.50 102.64
CA GLY A 21 -37.47 -69.42 101.78
C GLY A 21 -38.93 -69.05 102.02
N HIS A 22 -39.22 -67.77 102.31
CA HIS A 22 -40.53 -67.28 102.75
C HIS A 22 -41.72 -67.64 101.82
N ALA A 23 -41.51 -67.75 100.50
CA ALA A 23 -42.54 -68.14 99.55
C ALA A 23 -42.79 -69.66 99.52
N ALA A 24 -41.70 -70.44 99.45
CA ALA A 24 -41.74 -71.90 99.51
C ALA A 24 -42.32 -72.39 100.86
N GLN A 25 -42.07 -71.64 101.94
CA GLN A 25 -42.55 -71.95 103.29
C GLN A 25 -44.07 -71.80 103.42
N LYS A 26 -44.68 -70.82 102.75
CA LYS A 26 -46.15 -70.64 102.72
C LYS A 26 -46.85 -71.74 101.93
N GLU A 27 -46.28 -72.15 100.80
CA GLU A 27 -46.82 -73.23 99.98
C GLU A 27 -46.66 -74.59 100.68
N ALA A 28 -45.52 -74.84 101.31
CA ALA A 28 -45.30 -76.04 102.13
C ALA A 28 -46.28 -76.10 103.32
N GLN A 29 -46.54 -74.98 104.01
CA GLN A 29 -47.52 -74.91 105.10
C GLN A 29 -48.96 -75.19 104.63
N ARG A 30 -49.34 -74.67 103.46
CA ARG A 30 -50.65 -74.94 102.87
C ARG A 30 -50.80 -76.41 102.49
N TYR A 31 -49.77 -76.98 101.86
CA TYR A 31 -49.74 -78.39 101.49
C TYR A 31 -49.82 -79.33 102.72
N LEU A 32 -49.08 -79.03 103.79
CA LEU A 32 -49.13 -79.77 105.05
C LEU A 32 -50.48 -79.61 105.77
N GLY A 33 -51.09 -78.44 105.72
CA GLY A 33 -52.43 -78.18 106.26
C GLY A 33 -53.54 -78.91 105.50
N GLU A 34 -53.41 -79.06 104.18
CA GLU A 34 -54.31 -79.86 103.35
C GLU A 34 -54.13 -81.37 103.62
N LEU A 35 -52.89 -81.83 103.87
CA LEU A 35 -52.57 -83.21 104.28
C LEU A 35 -53.20 -83.62 105.61
N ALA A 36 -53.22 -82.73 106.60
CA ALA A 36 -53.79 -83.02 107.93
C ALA A 36 -55.33 -83.18 107.92
N GLN A 37 -56.00 -82.73 106.86
CA GLN A 37 -57.46 -82.75 106.72
C GLN A 37 -57.96 -83.90 105.83
N MET A 38 -57.06 -84.66 105.19
CA MET A 38 -57.41 -85.76 104.30
C MET A 38 -57.54 -87.09 105.05
N PRO A 39 -58.45 -87.99 104.62
CA PRO A 39 -58.56 -89.33 105.20
C PRO A 39 -57.32 -90.18 104.88
N LEU A 40 -56.94 -91.06 105.80
CA LEU A 40 -55.66 -91.80 105.79
C LEU A 40 -55.42 -92.60 104.50
N ASP A 41 -56.48 -93.16 103.91
CA ASP A 41 -56.44 -93.93 102.66
C ASP A 41 -55.96 -93.10 101.44
N VAL A 42 -56.14 -91.78 101.49
CA VAL A 42 -55.72 -90.85 100.42
C VAL A 42 -54.28 -90.39 100.63
N ILE A 43 -53.85 -90.25 101.89
CA ILE A 43 -52.48 -89.84 102.26
C ILE A 43 -51.47 -90.92 101.86
N GLU A 44 -51.79 -92.20 101.99
CA GLU A 44 -50.90 -93.28 101.58
C GLU A 44 -50.61 -93.30 100.06
N GLN A 45 -51.55 -92.81 99.24
CA GLN A 45 -51.40 -92.78 97.77
C GLN A 45 -50.71 -91.50 97.25
N GLN A 46 -50.61 -90.47 98.07
CA GLN A 46 -50.08 -89.16 97.68
C GLN A 46 -48.58 -89.13 97.29
N PRO A 47 -47.66 -89.85 97.97
CA PRO A 47 -46.25 -89.89 97.59
C PRO A 47 -46.05 -90.50 96.19
N ALA A 48 -46.84 -91.53 95.88
CA ALA A 48 -46.82 -92.17 94.58
C ALA A 48 -47.35 -91.23 93.48
N GLN A 49 -48.41 -90.46 93.76
CA GLN A 49 -48.92 -89.44 92.84
C GLN A 49 -47.93 -88.30 92.61
N GLN A 50 -47.23 -87.83 93.64
CA GLN A 50 -46.21 -86.79 93.50
C GLN A 50 -44.99 -87.29 92.72
N ALA A 51 -44.51 -88.50 92.99
CA ALA A 51 -43.42 -89.11 92.22
C ALA A 51 -43.80 -89.26 90.74
N ALA A 52 -45.04 -89.68 90.46
CA ALA A 52 -45.56 -89.76 89.09
C ALA A 52 -45.64 -88.38 88.42
N ASN A 53 -46.11 -87.35 89.13
CA ASN A 53 -46.18 -85.98 88.60
C ASN A 53 -44.80 -85.38 88.34
N VAL A 54 -43.83 -85.59 89.21
CA VAL A 54 -42.44 -85.13 88.99
C VAL A 54 -41.83 -85.82 87.78
N SER A 55 -42.00 -87.14 87.66
CA SER A 55 -41.52 -87.88 86.48
C SER A 55 -42.21 -87.41 85.20
N MET A 56 -43.51 -87.11 85.25
CA MET A 56 -44.27 -86.56 84.13
C MET A 56 -43.78 -85.17 83.74
N LEU A 57 -43.56 -84.27 84.70
CA LEU A 57 -43.05 -82.92 84.45
C LEU A 57 -41.62 -82.93 83.92
N GLN A 58 -40.75 -83.80 84.45
CA GLN A 58 -39.41 -83.99 83.92
C GLN A 58 -39.44 -84.52 82.49
N HIS A 59 -40.34 -85.47 82.19
CA HIS A 59 -40.51 -85.98 80.83
C HIS A 59 -41.08 -84.90 79.90
N GLN A 60 -42.06 -84.11 80.34
CA GLN A 60 -42.61 -82.99 79.58
C GLN A 60 -41.58 -81.90 79.33
N LEU A 61 -40.76 -81.55 80.32
CA LEU A 61 -39.69 -80.57 80.17
C LEU A 61 -38.61 -81.09 79.22
N ALA A 62 -38.23 -82.37 79.34
CA ALA A 62 -37.30 -83.02 78.42
C ALA A 62 -37.88 -83.07 76.99
N ASP A 63 -39.15 -83.43 76.80
CA ASP A 63 -39.80 -83.49 75.49
C ASP A 63 -39.95 -82.08 74.89
N VAL A 64 -40.29 -81.07 75.69
CA VAL A 64 -40.34 -79.66 75.26
C VAL A 64 -38.94 -79.15 74.89
N CYS A 65 -37.91 -79.46 75.69
CA CYS A 65 -36.54 -79.08 75.38
C CYS A 65 -36.06 -79.79 74.12
N MET A 66 -36.33 -81.08 73.96
CA MET A 66 -35.93 -81.88 72.79
C MET A 66 -36.67 -81.45 71.52
N ARG A 67 -38.00 -81.27 71.57
CA ARG A 67 -38.80 -80.80 70.43
C ARG A 67 -38.44 -79.37 70.01
N ASN A 68 -38.11 -78.51 70.97
CA ASN A 68 -37.80 -77.09 70.69
C ASN A 68 -36.29 -76.79 70.64
N THR A 69 -35.42 -77.80 70.72
CA THR A 69 -33.98 -77.66 70.47
C THR A 69 -33.66 -76.84 69.21
N PRO A 70 -34.29 -77.06 68.03
CA PRO A 70 -34.01 -76.25 66.85
C PRO A 70 -34.32 -74.77 67.05
N MET A 71 -35.42 -74.44 67.75
CA MET A 71 -35.76 -73.05 68.07
C MET A 71 -34.76 -72.41 69.01
N PHE A 72 -34.22 -73.16 69.99
CA PHE A 72 -33.15 -72.66 70.86
C PHE A 72 -31.83 -72.44 70.10
N VAL A 73 -31.50 -73.31 69.16
CA VAL A 73 -30.32 -73.15 68.28
C VAL A 73 -30.49 -71.97 67.32
N GLU A 74 -31.69 -71.78 66.76
CA GLU A 74 -32.02 -70.62 65.92
C GLU A 74 -31.96 -69.33 66.73
N ALA A 75 -32.56 -69.30 67.93
CA ALA A 75 -32.47 -68.16 68.82
C ALA A 75 -31.01 -67.86 69.19
N GLN A 76 -30.21 -68.88 69.52
CA GLN A 76 -28.80 -68.72 69.83
C GLN A 76 -28.00 -68.22 68.62
N SER A 77 -28.25 -68.74 67.42
CA SER A 77 -27.59 -68.25 66.21
C SER A 77 -27.99 -66.82 65.87
N ALA A 78 -29.25 -66.43 66.10
CA ALA A 78 -29.71 -65.05 66.01
C ALA A 78 -29.04 -64.15 67.06
N PHE A 79 -28.89 -64.62 68.30
CA PHE A 79 -28.17 -63.89 69.36
C PHE A 79 -26.70 -63.61 69.01
N TYR A 80 -26.05 -64.50 68.27
CA TYR A 80 -24.68 -64.26 67.77
C TYR A 80 -24.64 -63.46 66.46
N ALA A 81 -25.63 -63.62 65.58
CA ALA A 81 -25.69 -62.93 64.29
C ALA A 81 -26.03 -61.44 64.42
N VAL A 82 -26.95 -61.08 65.32
CA VAL A 82 -27.41 -59.69 65.48
C VAL A 82 -26.27 -58.73 65.89
N PRO A 83 -25.44 -59.02 66.91
CA PRO A 83 -24.30 -58.19 67.26
C PRO A 83 -23.30 -58.04 66.11
N ARG A 84 -23.02 -59.15 65.40
CA ARG A 84 -22.08 -59.14 64.26
C ARG A 84 -22.60 -58.30 63.09
N CYS A 85 -23.90 -58.38 62.80
CA CYS A 85 -24.55 -57.50 61.83
C CYS A 85 -24.52 -56.04 62.28
N ALA A 86 -24.75 -55.76 63.56
CA ALA A 86 -24.66 -54.41 64.11
C ALA A 86 -23.24 -53.84 63.99
N GLU A 87 -22.21 -54.62 64.30
CA GLU A 87 -20.80 -54.24 64.11
C GLU A 87 -20.46 -54.02 62.64
N THR A 88 -20.93 -54.88 61.74
CA THR A 88 -20.70 -54.75 60.30
C THR A 88 -21.38 -53.50 59.74
N CYS A 89 -22.63 -53.24 60.12
CA CYS A 89 -23.36 -52.03 59.75
C CYS A 89 -22.70 -50.78 60.34
N SER A 90 -22.28 -50.81 61.60
CA SER A 90 -21.55 -49.71 62.24
C SER A 90 -20.22 -49.43 61.54
N GLY A 91 -19.46 -50.46 61.19
CA GLY A 91 -18.21 -50.33 60.46
C GLY A 91 -18.40 -49.87 59.01
N ALA A 92 -19.51 -50.22 58.36
CA ALA A 92 -19.87 -49.71 57.04
C ALA A 92 -20.30 -48.23 57.11
N LEU A 93 -21.14 -47.86 58.09
CA LEU A 93 -21.54 -46.47 58.31
C LEU A 93 -20.36 -45.58 58.71
N ALA A 94 -19.43 -46.08 59.51
CA ALA A 94 -18.19 -45.38 59.85
C ALA A 94 -17.31 -45.15 58.62
N ARG A 95 -17.18 -46.13 57.72
CA ARG A 95 -16.46 -45.97 56.45
C ARG A 95 -17.14 -45.00 55.49
N ILE A 96 -18.47 -45.06 55.39
CA ILE A 96 -19.24 -44.13 54.56
C ILE A 96 -19.12 -42.69 55.07
N SER A 97 -19.28 -42.49 56.39
CA SER A 97 -19.22 -41.17 57.01
C SER A 97 -17.79 -40.60 57.10
N GLY A 98 -16.79 -41.45 57.35
CA GLY A 98 -15.40 -41.02 57.48
C GLY A 98 -14.69 -40.90 56.14
N GLU A 99 -14.57 -42.01 55.41
CA GLU A 99 -13.69 -42.11 54.24
C GLU A 99 -14.41 -41.69 52.95
N HIS A 100 -15.60 -42.21 52.68
CA HIS A 100 -16.28 -41.94 51.41
C HIS A 100 -16.85 -40.52 51.34
N ALA A 101 -17.45 -40.01 52.42
CA ALA A 101 -17.99 -38.66 52.44
C ALA A 101 -16.90 -37.60 52.22
N THR A 102 -15.75 -37.74 52.89
CA THR A 102 -14.63 -36.81 52.73
C THR A 102 -13.99 -36.93 51.34
N HIS A 103 -13.84 -38.15 50.82
CA HIS A 103 -13.35 -38.37 49.45
C HIS A 103 -14.29 -37.76 48.39
N ILE A 104 -15.61 -37.92 48.54
CA ILE A 104 -16.60 -37.33 47.62
C ILE A 104 -16.53 -35.80 47.71
N GLN A 105 -16.39 -35.23 48.89
CA GLN A 105 -16.28 -33.79 49.07
C GLN A 105 -14.98 -33.23 48.45
N ALA A 106 -13.86 -33.94 48.61
CA ALA A 106 -12.61 -33.59 47.97
C ALA A 106 -12.69 -33.71 46.43
N ALA A 107 -13.31 -34.78 45.92
CA ALA A 107 -13.52 -34.98 44.49
C ALA A 107 -14.47 -33.92 43.90
N ALA A 108 -15.52 -33.53 44.63
CA ALA A 108 -16.44 -32.47 44.22
C ALA A 108 -15.73 -31.11 44.15
N ALA A 109 -14.91 -30.77 45.14
CA ALA A 109 -14.11 -29.54 45.13
C ALA A 109 -13.08 -29.52 44.00
N ALA A 110 -12.41 -30.65 43.73
CA ALA A 110 -11.48 -30.77 42.60
C ALA A 110 -12.21 -30.63 41.26
N PHE A 111 -13.37 -31.28 41.11
CA PHE A 111 -14.22 -31.16 39.92
C PHE A 111 -14.67 -29.72 39.68
N GLU A 112 -15.07 -29.00 40.73
CA GLU A 112 -15.46 -27.60 40.62
C GLU A 112 -14.32 -26.72 40.10
N GLN A 113 -13.10 -26.90 40.62
CA GLN A 113 -11.92 -26.18 40.14
C GLN A 113 -11.59 -26.49 38.68
N ASP A 114 -11.64 -27.76 38.30
CA ASP A 114 -11.36 -28.16 36.92
C ASP A 114 -12.46 -27.71 35.95
N ALA A 115 -13.73 -27.74 36.37
CA ALA A 115 -14.85 -27.20 35.61
C ALA A 115 -14.71 -25.68 35.40
N GLN A 116 -14.32 -24.92 36.43
CA GLN A 116 -14.05 -23.49 36.31
C GLN A 116 -12.91 -23.21 35.34
N ARG A 117 -11.81 -23.98 35.39
CA ARG A 117 -10.69 -23.86 34.43
C ARG A 117 -11.13 -24.18 33.01
N ALA A 118 -11.94 -25.23 32.82
CA ALA A 118 -12.45 -25.62 31.51
C ALA A 118 -13.39 -24.55 30.94
N LEU A 119 -14.26 -23.96 31.77
CA LEU A 119 -15.13 -22.85 31.38
C LEU A 119 -14.33 -21.59 31.05
N ALA A 120 -13.31 -21.24 31.84
CA ALA A 120 -12.43 -20.11 31.56
C ALA A 120 -11.68 -20.29 30.23
N ARG A 121 -11.19 -21.51 29.93
CA ARG A 121 -10.58 -21.80 28.63
C ARG A 121 -11.59 -21.71 27.48
N ARG A 122 -12.78 -22.26 27.64
CA ARG A 122 -13.83 -22.20 26.62
C ARG A 122 -14.25 -20.76 26.33
N THR A 123 -14.43 -19.94 27.36
CA THR A 123 -14.79 -18.53 27.21
C THR A 123 -13.67 -17.74 26.54
N ALA A 124 -12.41 -17.97 26.90
CA ALA A 124 -11.26 -17.37 26.22
C ALA A 124 -11.18 -17.78 24.73
N LEU A 125 -11.46 -19.04 24.39
CA LEU A 125 -11.49 -19.51 23.00
C LEU A 125 -12.61 -18.85 22.19
N LEU A 126 -13.82 -18.75 22.76
CA LEU A 126 -14.95 -18.09 22.09
C LEU A 126 -14.68 -16.59 21.88
N GLN A 127 -14.08 -15.91 22.86
CA GLN A 127 -13.68 -14.51 22.71
C GLN A 127 -12.62 -14.34 21.62
N LEU A 128 -11.66 -15.27 21.54
CA LEU A 128 -10.64 -15.24 20.49
C LEU A 128 -11.24 -15.49 19.10
N GLU A 129 -12.17 -16.43 18.97
CA GLU A 129 -12.90 -16.70 17.73
C GLU A 129 -13.73 -15.48 17.29
N GLU A 130 -14.48 -14.87 18.21
CA GLU A 130 -15.25 -13.65 17.93
C GLU A 130 -14.34 -12.48 17.52
N THR A 131 -13.21 -12.29 18.21
CA THR A 131 -12.23 -11.24 17.86
C THR A 131 -11.57 -11.51 16.50
N TYR A 132 -11.29 -12.78 16.20
CA TYR A 132 -10.73 -13.22 14.93
C TYR A 132 -11.69 -12.89 13.78
N ASP A 133 -12.95 -13.31 13.88
CA ASP A 133 -13.94 -13.11 12.83
C ASP A 133 -14.32 -11.63 12.63
N THR A 134 -14.44 -10.87 13.71
CA THR A 134 -14.94 -9.48 13.64
C THR A 134 -13.88 -8.45 13.24
N SER A 135 -12.61 -8.64 13.60
CA SER A 135 -11.60 -7.57 13.49
C SER A 135 -10.30 -8.02 12.81
N LEU A 136 -9.73 -9.14 13.27
CA LEU A 136 -8.43 -9.61 12.79
C LEU A 136 -8.50 -10.14 11.36
N HIS A 137 -9.55 -10.89 11.02
CA HIS A 137 -9.72 -11.43 9.67
C HIS A 137 -9.80 -10.32 8.62
N HIS A 138 -10.61 -9.29 8.88
CA HIS A 138 -10.70 -8.13 8.00
C HIS A 138 -9.37 -7.39 7.88
N LEU A 139 -8.66 -7.17 9.00
CA LEU A 139 -7.38 -6.48 8.99
C LEU A 139 -6.29 -7.25 8.22
N LEU A 140 -6.30 -8.59 8.30
CA LEU A 140 -5.42 -9.47 7.53
C LEU A 140 -5.77 -9.54 6.04
N GLN A 141 -7.03 -9.29 5.66
CA GLN A 141 -7.47 -9.28 4.27
C GLN A 141 -7.10 -7.99 3.52
N ILE A 142 -6.99 -6.85 4.22
CA ILE A 142 -6.77 -5.54 3.59
C ILE A 142 -5.51 -5.52 2.70
N PRO A 143 -4.32 -6.01 3.13
CA PRO A 143 -3.14 -6.04 2.26
C PRO A 143 -3.34 -6.87 0.98
N LEU A 144 -4.05 -8.00 1.08
CA LEU A 144 -4.41 -8.82 -0.08
C LEU A 144 -5.34 -8.07 -1.03
N MET A 145 -6.33 -7.36 -0.49
CA MET A 145 -7.24 -6.52 -1.27
C MET A 145 -6.51 -5.36 -1.96
N ILE A 146 -5.59 -4.69 -1.27
CA ILE A 146 -4.74 -3.62 -1.84
C ILE A 146 -3.96 -4.17 -3.04
N ARG A 147 -3.31 -5.33 -2.88
CA ARG A 147 -2.60 -5.99 -3.99
C ARG A 147 -3.51 -6.32 -5.16
N ALA A 148 -4.73 -6.79 -4.90
CA ALA A 148 -5.71 -7.10 -5.93
C ALA A 148 -6.23 -5.83 -6.66
N CYS A 149 -6.46 -4.73 -5.95
CA CYS A 149 -6.81 -3.44 -6.56
C CYS A 149 -5.68 -2.90 -7.45
N ILE A 150 -4.43 -2.96 -6.97
CA ILE A 150 -3.25 -2.56 -7.75
C ILE A 150 -3.13 -3.43 -9.00
N ALA A 151 -3.32 -4.74 -8.90
CA ALA A 151 -3.28 -5.66 -10.04
C ALA A 151 -4.37 -5.35 -11.09
N ARG A 152 -5.55 -4.90 -10.65
CA ARG A 152 -6.66 -4.51 -11.54
C ARG A 152 -6.48 -3.13 -12.20
N GLY A 153 -5.69 -2.23 -11.59
CA GLY A 153 -5.55 -0.86 -12.08
C GLY A 153 -6.39 0.18 -11.34
N ASP A 154 -7.04 -0.23 -10.24
CA ASP A 154 -7.89 0.63 -9.44
C ASP A 154 -7.04 1.29 -8.33
N ASP A 155 -6.22 2.29 -8.71
CA ASP A 155 -5.28 2.96 -7.80
C ASP A 155 -6.00 3.77 -6.70
N ASP A 156 -7.12 4.41 -7.02
CA ASP A 156 -7.87 5.23 -6.07
C ASP A 156 -8.46 4.39 -4.92
N ASP A 157 -9.03 3.22 -5.25
CA ASP A 157 -9.56 2.27 -4.27
C ASP A 157 -8.43 1.65 -3.43
N ALA A 158 -7.30 1.33 -4.05
CA ALA A 158 -6.13 0.82 -3.35
C ALA A 158 -5.62 1.85 -2.31
N LEU A 159 -5.53 3.12 -2.69
CA LEU A 159 -5.09 4.21 -1.80
C LEU A 159 -6.09 4.47 -0.66
N ALA A 160 -7.40 4.41 -0.94
CA ALA A 160 -8.42 4.52 0.11
C ALA A 160 -8.33 3.39 1.14
N LEU A 161 -8.04 2.16 0.68
CA LEU A 161 -7.81 1.01 1.58
C LEU A 161 -6.53 1.17 2.40
N VAL A 162 -5.48 1.78 1.83
CA VAL A 162 -4.23 2.08 2.54
C VAL A 162 -4.48 3.10 3.65
N ASP A 163 -5.22 4.17 3.37
CA ASP A 163 -5.59 5.18 4.38
C ASP A 163 -6.42 4.54 5.52
N HIS A 164 -7.36 3.66 5.18
CA HIS A 164 -8.12 2.89 6.18
C HIS A 164 -7.24 1.94 7.01
N PHE A 165 -6.31 1.24 6.37
CA PHE A 165 -5.38 0.31 7.02
C PHE A 165 -4.54 1.02 8.08
N PHE A 166 -3.97 2.19 7.77
CA PHE A 166 -3.18 2.95 8.74
C PHE A 166 -4.02 3.54 9.88
N GLY A 167 -5.31 3.81 9.65
CA GLY A 167 -6.23 4.21 10.71
C GLY A 167 -6.63 3.05 11.65
N ALA A 168 -6.61 1.81 11.16
CA ALA A 168 -7.08 0.63 11.89
C ALA A 168 -5.95 -0.17 12.57
N ILE A 169 -4.70 -0.05 12.12
CA ILE A 169 -3.60 -0.89 12.59
C ILE A 169 -3.04 -0.42 13.96
N PRO A 170 -2.92 -1.31 14.97
CA PRO A 170 -2.28 -0.97 16.23
C PRO A 170 -0.78 -0.67 16.04
N SER A 171 -0.25 0.23 16.87
CA SER A 171 1.06 0.86 16.64
C SER A 171 2.26 -0.04 16.98
N GLU A 172 2.14 -0.99 17.93
CA GLU A 172 3.31 -1.62 18.61
C GLU A 172 3.41 -3.17 18.50
N ASP A 173 2.80 -3.81 17.51
CA ASP A 173 2.86 -5.28 17.37
C ASP A 173 3.74 -5.76 16.20
N ARG A 174 4.47 -6.87 16.39
CA ARG A 174 5.27 -7.52 15.33
C ARG A 174 4.45 -7.97 14.13
N VAL A 175 3.20 -8.37 14.36
CA VAL A 175 2.26 -8.74 13.29
C VAL A 175 1.86 -7.50 12.50
N ALA A 176 1.70 -6.36 13.18
CA ALA A 176 1.42 -5.09 12.52
C ALA A 176 2.61 -4.63 11.66
N GLU A 177 3.85 -4.84 12.10
CA GLU A 177 5.05 -4.58 11.29
C GLU A 177 5.07 -5.43 10.02
N ALA A 178 4.82 -6.74 10.12
CA ALA A 178 4.78 -7.63 8.95
C ALA A 178 3.69 -7.20 7.94
N LEU A 179 2.51 -6.80 8.42
CA LEU A 179 1.44 -6.31 7.55
C LEU A 179 1.79 -4.97 6.90
N ARG A 180 2.47 -4.06 7.63
CA ARG A 180 2.99 -2.81 7.04
C ARG A 180 4.01 -3.11 5.95
N ASP A 181 4.91 -4.08 6.14
CA ASP A 181 5.90 -4.45 5.13
C ASP A 181 5.24 -5.01 3.85
N GLU A 182 4.16 -5.78 3.98
CA GLU A 182 3.37 -6.24 2.84
C GLU A 182 2.72 -5.07 2.07
N VAL A 183 2.10 -4.13 2.79
CA VAL A 183 1.51 -2.92 2.19
C VAL A 183 2.59 -2.04 1.56
N HIS A 184 3.76 -1.92 2.19
CA HIS A 184 4.92 -1.22 1.64
C HIS A 184 5.33 -1.79 0.29
N THR A 185 5.47 -3.12 0.22
CA THR A 185 5.85 -3.83 -1.02
C THR A 185 4.80 -3.65 -2.11
N ALA A 186 3.52 -3.68 -1.76
CA ALA A 186 2.42 -3.43 -2.68
C ALA A 186 2.47 -2.00 -3.24
N LEU A 187 2.65 -0.99 -2.36
CA LEU A 187 2.76 0.41 -2.74
C LEU A 187 4.01 0.69 -3.60
N LEU A 188 5.15 0.04 -3.32
CA LEU A 188 6.33 0.12 -4.19
C LEU A 188 6.06 -0.44 -5.58
N THR A 189 5.32 -1.55 -5.68
CA THR A 189 4.91 -2.15 -6.95
C THR A 189 4.00 -1.20 -7.74
N MET A 190 3.01 -0.60 -7.05
CA MET A 190 2.14 0.42 -7.63
C MET A 190 2.95 1.62 -8.14
N ARG A 191 3.92 2.10 -7.35
CA ARG A 191 4.80 3.21 -7.74
C ARG A 191 5.59 2.91 -9.01
N VAL A 192 6.24 1.74 -9.09
CA VAL A 192 7.02 1.35 -10.28
C VAL A 192 6.12 1.33 -11.52
N ARG A 193 4.92 0.78 -11.39
CA ARG A 193 3.95 0.75 -12.48
C ARG A 193 3.48 2.14 -12.90
N LEU A 194 3.13 3.00 -11.94
CA LEU A 194 2.71 4.38 -12.20
C LEU A 194 3.82 5.21 -12.85
N LEU A 195 5.07 5.02 -12.42
CA LEU A 195 6.22 5.68 -13.06
C LEU A 195 6.45 5.17 -14.48
N ALA A 196 6.31 3.87 -14.73
CA ALA A 196 6.39 3.32 -16.08
C ALA A 196 5.30 3.90 -16.99
N GLN A 197 4.07 4.06 -16.48
CA GLN A 197 2.98 4.73 -17.21
C GLN A 197 3.28 6.21 -17.46
N LEU A 198 3.89 6.91 -16.50
CA LEU A 198 4.27 8.31 -16.67
C LEU A 198 5.36 8.50 -17.74
N GLU A 199 6.22 7.50 -17.92
CA GLU A 199 7.27 7.49 -18.94
C GLU A 199 6.73 7.23 -20.36
N GLU A 200 5.45 6.88 -20.52
CA GLU A 200 4.85 6.66 -21.84
C GLU A 200 4.62 7.98 -22.62
N PRO A 201 5.04 8.04 -23.89
CA PRO A 201 5.11 9.28 -24.66
C PRO A 201 3.74 9.87 -25.08
N GLN A 202 2.66 9.11 -24.99
CA GLN A 202 1.33 9.51 -25.51
C GLN A 202 0.26 9.69 -24.43
N GLN A 203 0.65 9.79 -23.16
CA GLN A 203 -0.30 9.95 -22.05
C GLN A 203 -1.09 11.25 -22.17
N LYS A 204 -2.41 11.17 -21.97
CA LYS A 204 -3.31 12.34 -21.98
C LYS A 204 -3.20 13.11 -20.66
N LEU A 205 -3.41 14.43 -20.69
CA LEU A 205 -3.32 15.29 -19.50
C LEU A 205 -4.13 14.79 -18.28
N PRO A 206 -5.38 14.29 -18.43
CA PRO A 206 -6.13 13.75 -17.30
C PRO A 206 -5.48 12.52 -16.65
N GLN A 207 -4.83 11.68 -17.45
CA GLN A 207 -4.12 10.49 -16.97
C GLN A 207 -2.86 10.88 -16.21
N VAL A 208 -2.09 11.85 -16.72
CA VAL A 208 -0.90 12.40 -16.03
C VAL A 208 -1.29 13.00 -14.68
N ARG A 209 -2.40 13.75 -14.62
CA ARG A 209 -2.94 14.28 -13.35
C ARG A 209 -3.29 13.18 -12.37
N ARG A 210 -3.99 12.15 -12.82
CA ARG A 210 -4.38 11.01 -11.98
C ARG A 210 -3.15 10.25 -11.45
N ILE A 211 -2.15 10.03 -12.30
CA ILE A 211 -0.90 9.36 -11.91
C ILE A 211 -0.14 10.22 -10.89
N ALA A 212 -0.02 11.53 -11.13
CA ALA A 212 0.64 12.45 -10.21
C ALA A 212 -0.08 12.53 -8.85
N SER A 213 -1.41 12.59 -8.84
CA SER A 213 -2.20 12.59 -7.59
C SER A 213 -2.07 11.27 -6.84
N ALA A 214 -2.10 10.13 -7.54
CA ALA A 214 -1.93 8.81 -6.93
C ALA A 214 -0.52 8.64 -6.32
N LEU A 215 0.53 9.09 -7.02
CA LEU A 215 1.90 9.11 -6.48
C LEU A 215 2.03 10.03 -5.27
N ALA A 216 1.41 11.22 -5.30
CA ALA A 216 1.41 12.15 -4.18
C ALA A 216 0.67 11.58 -2.96
N GLN A 217 -0.45 10.87 -3.17
CA GLN A 217 -1.19 10.23 -2.09
C GLN A 217 -0.41 9.02 -1.52
N ALA A 218 0.22 8.21 -2.37
CA ALA A 218 1.12 7.14 -1.91
C ALA A 218 2.29 7.68 -1.08
N ALA A 219 2.83 8.85 -1.44
CA ALA A 219 3.88 9.52 -0.68
C ALA A 219 3.43 9.98 0.72
N LYS A 220 2.12 10.25 0.94
CA LYS A 220 1.60 10.57 2.28
C LYS A 220 1.67 9.38 3.24
N ALA A 221 1.73 8.15 2.72
CA ALA A 221 1.92 6.95 3.52
C ALA A 221 3.40 6.71 3.90
N ALA A 222 4.35 7.45 3.32
CA ALA A 222 5.77 7.34 3.62
C ALA A 222 6.18 7.44 5.10
N PRO A 223 5.62 8.33 5.96
CA PRO A 223 6.02 8.42 7.37
C PRO A 223 5.67 7.18 8.20
N HIS A 224 4.79 6.30 7.70
CA HIS A 224 4.46 5.04 8.36
C HIS A 224 5.49 3.92 8.11
N PHE A 225 6.49 4.18 7.25
CA PHE A 225 7.53 3.23 6.90
C PHE A 225 8.91 3.73 7.31
N SER A 226 9.75 2.82 7.80
CA SER A 226 11.15 3.11 8.19
C SER A 226 12.06 3.41 6.98
N ALA A 227 11.67 2.98 5.78
CA ALA A 227 12.39 3.19 4.54
C ALA A 227 11.72 4.28 3.69
N SER A 228 12.41 5.43 3.57
CA SER A 228 12.01 6.61 2.79
C SER A 228 11.87 6.39 1.27
N ALA A 229 11.94 5.14 0.78
CA ALA A 229 11.89 4.82 -0.64
C ALA A 229 10.55 5.22 -1.30
N LEU A 230 9.48 5.37 -0.52
CA LEU A 230 8.16 5.81 -0.99
C LEU A 230 7.98 7.33 -1.06
N ALA A 231 8.81 8.09 -0.34
CA ALA A 231 8.79 9.54 -0.42
C ALA A 231 9.39 9.98 -1.76
N MET A 232 8.54 10.43 -2.67
CA MET A 232 8.96 11.10 -3.90
C MET A 232 8.60 12.57 -3.80
N ALA A 233 9.58 13.44 -4.04
CA ALA A 233 9.27 14.84 -4.19
C ALA A 233 8.47 15.04 -5.49
N PRO A 234 7.52 15.99 -5.53
CA PRO A 234 6.82 16.35 -6.76
C PRO A 234 7.80 16.78 -7.87
N ALA A 235 8.94 17.35 -7.52
CA ALA A 235 10.03 17.68 -8.43
C ALA A 235 10.63 16.44 -9.13
N ASP A 236 10.78 15.31 -8.43
CA ASP A 236 11.33 14.08 -9.01
C ASP A 236 10.36 13.46 -10.02
N VAL A 237 9.05 13.51 -9.71
CA VAL A 237 7.97 13.08 -10.62
C VAL A 237 7.96 13.98 -11.86
N CYS A 238 8.05 15.30 -11.67
CA CYS A 238 8.12 16.28 -12.75
C CYS A 238 9.36 16.03 -13.64
N GLY A 239 10.53 15.81 -13.06
CA GLY A 239 11.76 15.51 -13.79
C GLY A 239 11.64 14.24 -14.64
N LYS A 240 11.05 13.17 -14.11
CA LYS A 240 10.78 11.93 -14.87
C LYS A 240 9.80 12.14 -16.01
N PHE A 241 8.72 12.88 -15.77
CA PHE A 241 7.76 13.25 -16.81
C PHE A 241 8.42 14.05 -17.95
N LEU A 242 9.19 15.09 -17.59
CA LEU A 242 9.89 15.94 -18.56
C LEU A 242 10.96 15.15 -19.33
N ALA A 243 11.70 14.25 -18.67
CA ALA A 243 12.68 13.38 -19.34
C ALA A 243 12.03 12.43 -20.37
N ALA A 244 10.84 11.91 -20.09
CA ALA A 244 10.08 11.11 -21.05
C ALA A 244 9.61 11.94 -22.25
N ARG A 245 9.10 13.15 -21.99
CA ARG A 245 8.67 14.09 -23.04
C ARG A 245 9.82 14.61 -23.88
N TYR A 246 11.00 14.77 -23.28
CA TYR A 246 12.22 15.16 -23.98
C TYR A 246 12.58 14.17 -25.09
N ARG A 247 12.40 12.86 -24.88
CA ARG A 247 12.62 11.85 -25.93
C ARG A 247 11.67 12.04 -27.12
N VAL A 248 10.44 12.48 -26.88
CA VAL A 248 9.47 12.78 -27.94
C VAL A 248 9.92 14.00 -28.73
N VAL A 249 10.37 15.05 -28.05
CA VAL A 249 10.94 16.26 -28.70
C VAL A 249 12.13 15.89 -29.58
N GLN A 250 13.06 15.07 -29.07
CA GLN A 250 14.20 14.59 -29.85
C GLN A 250 13.79 13.74 -31.06
N SER A 251 12.71 12.95 -30.94
CA SER A 251 12.20 12.17 -32.06
C SER A 251 11.53 13.03 -33.13
N ALA A 252 10.87 14.12 -32.73
CA ALA A 252 10.24 15.08 -33.65
C ALA A 252 11.30 15.83 -34.48
N LEU A 253 12.45 16.15 -33.89
CA LEU A 253 13.56 16.80 -34.61
C LEU A 253 14.32 15.88 -35.58
N ARG A 254 13.98 14.58 -35.67
CA ARG A 254 14.60 13.62 -36.60
C ARG A 254 13.83 13.44 -37.91
N THR A 255 12.73 14.16 -38.11
CA THR A 255 11.96 14.09 -39.35
C THR A 255 12.73 14.69 -40.54
N ASP A 256 12.38 14.24 -41.74
CA ASP A 256 13.12 14.57 -42.95
C ASP A 256 12.80 15.98 -43.47
N THR A 257 11.58 16.45 -43.21
CA THR A 257 11.05 17.77 -43.56
C THR A 257 11.24 18.76 -42.40
N THR A 258 11.83 19.92 -42.69
CA THR A 258 12.11 20.96 -41.69
C THR A 258 10.83 21.59 -41.12
N GLU A 259 9.77 21.72 -41.92
CA GLU A 259 8.49 22.27 -41.49
C GLU A 259 7.78 21.32 -40.50
N ASP A 260 7.71 20.03 -40.81
CA ASP A 260 7.09 19.04 -39.91
C ASP A 260 7.92 18.83 -38.64
N ALA A 261 9.26 18.95 -38.73
CA ALA A 261 10.15 18.93 -37.57
C ALA A 261 9.85 20.10 -36.60
N LEU A 262 9.65 21.31 -37.14
CA LEU A 262 9.34 22.50 -36.35
C LEU A 262 7.95 22.43 -35.74
N ASP A 263 6.93 22.02 -36.51
CA ASP A 263 5.56 21.89 -36.02
C ASP A 263 5.45 20.77 -34.97
N GLY A 264 6.13 19.64 -35.18
CA GLY A 264 6.21 18.54 -34.21
C GLY A 264 6.99 18.90 -32.95
N TRP A 265 8.11 19.62 -33.06
CA TRP A 265 8.86 20.15 -31.92
C TRP A 265 8.00 21.13 -31.11
N LYS A 266 7.35 22.08 -31.79
CA LYS A 266 6.45 23.07 -31.18
C LYS A 266 5.35 22.36 -30.39
N GLU A 267 4.63 21.44 -31.02
CA GLU A 267 3.53 20.74 -30.37
C GLU A 267 4.02 19.94 -29.14
N ALA A 268 5.15 19.23 -29.27
CA ALA A 268 5.72 18.45 -28.17
C ALA A 268 6.16 19.33 -26.99
N VAL A 269 6.83 20.46 -27.24
CA VAL A 269 7.30 21.39 -26.20
C VAL A 269 6.13 22.11 -25.54
N LEU A 270 5.16 22.61 -26.31
CA LEU A 270 3.96 23.27 -25.77
C LEU A 270 3.16 22.31 -24.91
N ASN A 271 2.90 21.09 -25.40
CA ASN A 271 2.16 20.07 -24.64
C ASN A 271 2.90 19.65 -23.37
N ALA A 272 4.22 19.49 -23.42
CA ALA A 272 5.02 19.12 -22.25
C ALA A 272 5.03 20.23 -21.19
N CYS A 273 5.29 21.48 -21.58
CA CYS A 273 5.38 22.60 -20.64
C CYS A 273 4.00 22.99 -20.08
N THR A 274 2.95 23.02 -20.90
CA THR A 274 1.58 23.26 -20.38
C THR A 274 1.13 22.16 -19.43
N ALA A 275 1.41 20.89 -19.76
CA ALA A 275 1.11 19.78 -18.86
C ALA A 275 1.89 19.91 -17.55
N ALA A 276 3.20 20.15 -17.62
CA ALA A 276 4.06 20.29 -16.44
C ALA A 276 3.63 21.45 -15.55
N LEU A 277 3.36 22.63 -16.11
CA LEU A 277 2.87 23.79 -15.35
C LEU A 277 1.48 23.54 -14.75
N SER A 278 0.59 22.85 -15.46
CA SER A 278 -0.76 22.60 -14.95
C SER A 278 -0.82 21.55 -13.84
N VAL A 279 0.13 20.60 -13.79
CA VAL A 279 0.16 19.51 -12.82
C VAL A 279 1.10 19.80 -11.66
N PHE A 280 2.25 20.42 -11.93
CA PHE A 280 3.34 20.62 -10.96
C PHE A 280 3.69 22.10 -10.72
N GLY A 281 2.97 23.05 -11.34
CA GLY A 281 3.31 24.48 -11.29
C GLY A 281 3.13 25.16 -9.92
N SER A 282 2.58 24.48 -8.92
CA SER A 282 2.51 25.02 -7.55
C SER A 282 3.88 25.05 -6.86
N ASP A 283 4.83 24.23 -7.32
CA ASP A 283 6.13 24.07 -6.68
C ASP A 283 7.25 24.81 -7.44
N THR A 284 8.00 25.64 -6.72
CA THR A 284 9.18 26.34 -7.23
C THR A 284 10.24 25.44 -7.87
N PRO A 285 10.64 24.28 -7.31
CA PRO A 285 11.62 23.41 -7.97
C PRO A 285 11.08 22.81 -9.28
N SER A 286 9.79 22.48 -9.35
CA SER A 286 9.15 21.95 -10.56
C SER A 286 9.06 23.00 -11.67
N ALA A 287 8.81 24.26 -11.31
CA ALA A 287 8.86 25.38 -12.24
C ALA A 287 10.28 25.59 -12.80
N MET A 288 11.32 25.51 -11.97
CA MET A 288 12.72 25.58 -12.41
C MET A 288 13.08 24.43 -13.35
N LEU A 289 12.64 23.20 -13.06
CA LEU A 289 12.84 22.05 -13.94
C LEU A 289 12.16 22.26 -15.30
N THR A 290 10.93 22.79 -15.30
CA THR A 290 10.20 23.11 -16.54
C THR A 290 10.93 24.17 -17.37
N ALA A 291 11.47 25.20 -16.72
CA ALA A 291 12.27 26.23 -17.38
C ALA A 291 13.58 25.66 -17.96
N SER A 292 14.27 24.79 -17.21
CA SER A 292 15.49 24.11 -17.67
C SER A 292 15.23 23.18 -18.86
N PHE A 293 14.10 22.46 -18.85
CA PHE A 293 13.64 21.66 -19.98
C PHE A 293 13.39 22.52 -21.22
N GLY A 294 12.68 23.65 -21.06
CA GLY A 294 12.46 24.60 -22.14
C GLY A 294 13.77 25.11 -22.75
N ALA A 295 14.72 25.53 -21.92
CA ALA A 295 16.04 25.98 -22.38
C ALA A 295 16.81 24.88 -23.14
N GLN A 296 16.77 23.63 -22.66
CA GLN A 296 17.40 22.51 -23.36
C GLN A 296 16.73 22.23 -24.71
N CYS A 297 15.40 22.27 -24.79
CA CYS A 297 14.68 22.08 -26.05
C CYS A 297 15.01 23.18 -27.08
N VAL A 298 15.22 24.42 -26.64
CA VAL A 298 15.65 25.53 -27.50
C VAL A 298 17.07 25.33 -28.00
N HIS A 299 17.98 24.87 -27.13
CA HIS A 299 19.34 24.54 -27.52
C HIS A 299 19.40 23.44 -28.58
N ASP A 300 18.60 22.38 -28.41
CA ASP A 300 18.52 21.30 -29.40
C ASP A 300 17.91 21.76 -30.73
N LEU A 301 16.92 22.66 -30.68
CA LEU A 301 16.37 23.29 -31.88
C LEU A 301 17.42 24.11 -32.62
N GLN A 302 18.23 24.89 -31.90
CA GLN A 302 19.32 25.65 -32.48
C GLN A 302 20.34 24.73 -33.16
N ALA A 303 20.78 23.67 -32.48
CA ALA A 303 21.70 22.69 -33.05
C ALA A 303 21.14 21.99 -34.30
N TYR A 304 19.83 21.70 -34.30
CA TYR A 304 19.14 21.14 -35.47
C TYR A 304 19.13 22.12 -36.65
N LEU A 305 18.79 23.38 -36.41
CA LEU A 305 18.80 24.43 -37.44
C LEU A 305 20.21 24.66 -38.00
N GLU A 306 21.24 24.70 -37.15
CA GLU A 306 22.64 24.80 -37.57
C GLU A 306 23.06 23.65 -38.49
N ALA A 307 22.74 22.41 -38.12
CA ALA A 307 23.07 21.23 -38.93
C ALA A 307 22.34 21.22 -40.28
N ARG A 308 21.03 21.55 -40.29
CA ARG A 308 20.22 21.58 -41.52
C ARG A 308 20.62 22.72 -42.44
N LEU A 309 20.83 23.93 -41.90
CA LEU A 309 21.22 25.10 -42.69
C LEU A 309 22.68 25.04 -43.15
N ALA A 310 23.55 24.31 -42.46
CA ALA A 310 24.91 24.04 -42.95
C ALA A 310 24.92 23.17 -44.21
N SER A 311 23.94 22.27 -44.35
CA SER A 311 23.77 21.42 -45.54
C SER A 311 23.00 22.09 -46.68
N PHE A 312 22.52 23.32 -46.48
CA PHE A 312 21.67 24.02 -47.43
C PHE A 312 22.51 24.73 -48.51
N ASP A 313 22.36 24.31 -49.77
CA ASP A 313 22.98 24.96 -50.93
C ASP A 313 21.96 25.87 -51.63
N GLY A 314 22.00 27.15 -51.30
CA GLY A 314 20.94 28.12 -51.61
C GLY A 314 21.10 28.88 -52.93
N ALA A 315 21.77 28.31 -53.95
CA ALA A 315 22.06 29.03 -55.20
C ALA A 315 20.83 29.39 -56.07
N HIS A 316 19.62 28.91 -55.72
CA HIS A 316 18.40 29.06 -56.52
C HIS A 316 17.32 29.90 -55.83
N GLU A 317 16.36 30.45 -56.61
CA GLU A 317 15.23 31.26 -56.10
C GLU A 317 14.42 30.53 -55.01
N GLU A 318 14.30 29.21 -55.12
CA GLU A 318 13.64 28.34 -54.13
C GLU A 318 14.30 28.44 -52.74
N GLY A 319 15.59 28.76 -52.69
CA GLY A 319 16.33 28.94 -51.44
C GLY A 319 15.89 30.17 -50.63
N GLY A 320 15.53 31.25 -51.32
CA GLY A 320 15.10 32.48 -50.66
C GLY A 320 13.68 32.35 -50.10
N VAL A 321 12.81 31.65 -50.85
CA VAL A 321 11.45 31.35 -50.44
C VAL A 321 11.44 30.43 -49.22
N THR A 322 12.25 29.36 -49.23
CA THR A 322 12.34 28.41 -48.09
C THR A 322 12.92 29.04 -46.83
N LEU A 323 13.92 29.93 -46.93
CA LEU A 323 14.40 30.67 -45.76
C LEU A 323 13.35 31.65 -45.21
N ALA A 324 12.60 32.33 -46.09
CA ALA A 324 11.52 33.21 -45.69
C ALA A 324 10.35 32.46 -45.02
N THR A 325 9.97 31.28 -45.53
CA THR A 325 8.94 30.44 -44.91
C THR A 325 9.40 29.93 -43.55
N LEU A 326 10.64 29.42 -43.44
CA LEU A 326 11.22 28.98 -42.17
C LEU A 326 11.27 30.11 -41.13
N HIS A 327 11.68 31.32 -41.52
CA HIS A 327 11.68 32.48 -40.63
C HIS A 327 10.26 32.83 -40.14
N SER A 328 9.28 32.89 -41.05
CA SER A 328 7.88 33.16 -40.70
C SER A 328 7.29 32.12 -39.75
N ARG A 329 7.67 30.84 -39.94
CA ARG A 329 7.27 29.72 -39.09
C ARG A 329 7.94 29.80 -37.73
N LEU A 330 9.24 30.08 -37.67
CA LEU A 330 9.97 30.26 -36.41
C LEU A 330 9.39 31.42 -35.59
N ALA A 331 9.02 32.54 -36.23
CA ALA A 331 8.33 33.64 -35.56
C ALA A 331 6.94 33.22 -35.03
N SER A 332 6.20 32.40 -35.78
CA SER A 332 4.92 31.83 -35.30
C SER A 332 5.11 30.86 -34.12
N VAL A 333 6.17 30.07 -34.16
CA VAL A 333 6.57 29.17 -33.06
C VAL A 333 6.96 29.98 -31.83
N SER A 334 7.80 31.02 -31.99
CA SER A 334 8.19 31.96 -30.93
C SER A 334 6.97 32.58 -30.25
N ALA A 335 6.04 33.14 -31.03
CA ALA A 335 4.80 33.72 -30.51
C ALA A 335 3.91 32.70 -29.76
N SER A 336 3.95 31.43 -30.17
CA SER A 336 3.21 30.36 -29.48
C SER A 336 3.90 29.95 -28.17
N CYS A 337 5.23 29.84 -28.17
CA CYS A 337 6.05 29.50 -27.01
C CYS A 337 6.06 30.62 -25.95
N ALA A 338 5.95 31.88 -26.37
CA ALA A 338 5.84 33.03 -25.48
C ALA A 338 4.62 32.94 -24.54
N GLN A 339 3.54 32.25 -24.95
CA GLN A 339 2.37 32.01 -24.10
C GLN A 339 2.70 31.16 -22.85
N ILE A 340 3.80 30.41 -22.88
CA ILE A 340 4.29 29.58 -21.77
C ILE A 340 5.49 30.25 -21.07
N GLY A 341 5.88 31.46 -21.49
CA GLY A 341 7.05 32.16 -20.97
C GLY A 341 8.38 31.70 -21.59
N LEU A 342 8.34 30.94 -22.70
CA LEU A 342 9.50 30.59 -23.51
C LEU A 342 9.63 31.58 -24.66
N ASP A 343 10.43 32.62 -24.48
CA ASP A 343 10.69 33.63 -25.50
C ASP A 343 11.94 33.26 -26.31
N LEU A 344 11.74 32.89 -27.58
CA LEU A 344 12.84 32.56 -28.50
C LEU A 344 13.57 33.82 -28.97
N ASP A 345 12.89 34.97 -28.99
CA ASP A 345 13.45 36.24 -29.46
C ASP A 345 14.41 36.81 -28.40
N ALA A 346 14.12 36.57 -27.13
CA ALA A 346 15.00 36.90 -26.01
C ALA A 346 16.20 35.94 -25.89
N THR A 347 16.17 34.79 -26.56
CA THR A 347 17.26 33.80 -26.50
C THR A 347 18.29 34.08 -27.59
N PRO A 348 19.50 34.57 -27.24
CA PRO A 348 20.51 34.88 -28.24
C PRO A 348 20.97 33.60 -28.94
N GLY A 349 20.93 33.57 -30.27
CA GLY A 349 21.49 32.48 -31.06
C GLY A 349 20.48 31.66 -31.87
N VAL A 350 19.18 31.71 -31.59
CA VAL A 350 18.20 30.90 -32.36
C VAL A 350 18.08 31.38 -33.81
N TYR A 351 18.14 32.70 -34.05
CA TYR A 351 18.04 33.31 -35.37
C TYR A 351 19.38 33.40 -36.12
N VAL A 352 20.51 33.30 -35.42
CA VAL A 352 21.86 33.45 -35.99
C VAL A 352 22.15 32.45 -37.14
N PRO A 353 21.77 31.16 -37.05
CA PRO A 353 21.97 30.21 -38.15
C PRO A 353 21.19 30.59 -39.41
N LEU A 354 19.98 31.14 -39.26
CA LEU A 354 19.17 31.63 -40.37
C LEU A 354 19.78 32.88 -41.01
N GLU A 355 20.25 33.82 -40.19
CA GLU A 355 20.96 35.02 -40.63
C GLU A 355 22.23 34.64 -41.43
N GLN A 356 23.01 33.67 -40.93
CA GLN A 356 24.19 33.16 -41.63
C GLN A 356 23.85 32.45 -42.93
N ALA A 357 22.75 31.69 -42.99
CA ALA A 357 22.29 31.03 -44.21
C ALA A 357 21.83 32.06 -45.26
N ALA A 358 21.10 33.10 -44.85
CA ALA A 358 20.68 34.20 -45.72
C ALA A 358 21.90 34.97 -46.27
N LEU A 359 22.92 35.23 -45.43
CA LEU A 359 24.19 35.81 -45.87
C LEU A 359 24.95 34.92 -46.86
N ARG A 360 24.99 33.60 -46.64
CA ARG A 360 25.62 32.64 -47.57
C ARG A 360 24.89 32.62 -48.92
N GLN A 361 23.56 32.65 -48.89
CA GLN A 361 22.77 32.76 -50.11
C GLN A 361 23.04 34.08 -50.85
N TRP A 362 23.05 35.22 -50.14
CA TRP A 362 23.37 36.52 -50.70
C TRP A 362 24.77 36.56 -51.34
N THR A 363 25.78 36.09 -50.61
CA THR A 363 27.16 36.05 -51.11
C THR A 363 27.33 35.09 -52.28
N SER A 364 26.61 33.97 -52.30
CA SER A 364 26.55 33.03 -53.43
C SER A 364 25.89 33.66 -54.66
N ALA A 365 24.70 34.27 -54.50
CA ALA A 365 23.97 34.94 -55.58
C ALA A 365 24.75 36.13 -56.17
N LEU A 366 25.47 36.88 -55.34
CA LEU A 366 26.39 37.93 -55.82
C LEU A 366 27.55 37.35 -56.62
N SER A 367 28.12 36.22 -56.17
CA SER A 367 29.24 35.58 -56.86
C SER A 367 28.85 35.02 -58.24
N THR A 368 27.63 34.48 -58.37
CA THR A 368 27.10 33.96 -59.65
C THR A 368 26.73 35.08 -60.61
N ALA A 369 26.24 36.22 -60.11
CA ALA A 369 25.92 37.39 -60.93
C ALA A 369 27.13 38.13 -61.50
N ILE A 370 28.27 38.10 -60.79
CA ILE A 370 29.52 38.76 -61.21
C ILE A 370 30.39 37.83 -62.08
N ALA A 371 30.18 36.51 -62.00
CA ALA A 371 30.83 35.58 -62.91
C ALA A 371 30.38 35.86 -64.37
N PRO A 372 31.29 35.83 -65.36
CA PRO A 372 30.97 36.10 -66.77
C PRO A 372 30.15 34.93 -67.35
N SER A 373 28.86 34.89 -67.06
CA SER A 373 27.92 33.92 -67.61
C SER A 373 26.89 34.63 -68.50
N HIS A 374 26.55 33.99 -69.63
CA HIS A 374 25.75 34.58 -70.70
C HIS A 374 24.24 34.71 -70.39
N ASP A 375 23.78 34.23 -69.23
CA ASP A 375 22.36 34.18 -68.83
C ASP A 375 22.01 35.27 -67.81
N VAL A 376 21.96 36.51 -68.30
CA VAL A 376 21.52 37.71 -67.56
C VAL A 376 20.19 37.54 -66.79
N PRO A 377 19.10 36.93 -67.32
CA PRO A 377 17.83 36.86 -66.59
C PRO A 377 17.86 35.97 -65.34
N ALA A 378 18.69 34.92 -65.32
CA ALA A 378 18.81 34.03 -64.16
C ALA A 378 19.56 34.69 -62.99
N THR A 379 20.51 35.58 -63.30
CA THR A 379 21.29 36.31 -62.29
C THR A 379 20.48 37.39 -61.57
N SER A 380 19.60 38.11 -62.27
CA SER A 380 18.71 39.11 -61.66
C SER A 380 17.64 38.47 -60.75
N ALA A 381 17.14 37.30 -61.12
CA ALA A 381 16.22 36.49 -60.35
C ALA A 381 16.84 36.03 -59.01
N GLY A 382 18.08 35.49 -59.05
CA GLY A 382 18.81 35.08 -57.86
C GLY A 382 19.11 36.22 -56.88
N ILE A 383 19.48 37.40 -57.40
CA ILE A 383 19.68 38.60 -56.57
C ILE A 383 18.36 39.06 -55.93
N ALA A 384 17.28 39.15 -56.71
CA ALA A 384 15.97 39.55 -56.19
C ALA A 384 15.45 38.59 -55.11
N ALA A 385 15.64 37.27 -55.29
CA ALA A 385 15.28 36.27 -54.30
C ALA A 385 16.11 36.37 -53.02
N ALA A 386 17.43 36.57 -53.12
CA ALA A 386 18.30 36.77 -51.98
C ALA A 386 17.97 38.07 -51.21
N LEU A 387 17.62 39.15 -51.92
CA LEU A 387 17.15 40.40 -51.33
C LEU A 387 15.81 40.24 -50.61
N ASN A 388 14.89 39.48 -51.20
CA ASN A 388 13.60 39.20 -50.57
C ASN A 388 13.78 38.37 -49.29
N GLY A 389 14.71 37.40 -49.30
CA GLY A 389 15.12 36.66 -48.09
C GLY A 389 15.69 37.58 -47.01
N LEU A 390 16.66 38.43 -47.36
CA LEU A 390 17.30 39.38 -46.44
C LEU A 390 16.30 40.38 -45.84
N ARG A 391 15.27 40.80 -46.59
CA ARG A 391 14.25 41.74 -46.11
C ARG A 391 13.44 41.20 -44.92
N HIS A 392 13.34 39.88 -44.77
CA HIS A 392 12.62 39.25 -43.67
C HIS A 392 13.41 39.21 -42.36
N PHE A 393 14.74 39.31 -42.42
CA PHE A 393 15.61 39.42 -41.26
C PHE A 393 15.81 40.91 -40.99
N ALA A 394 15.25 41.42 -39.89
CA ALA A 394 15.24 42.85 -39.60
C ALA A 394 16.64 43.48 -39.84
N PRO A 395 16.73 44.60 -40.59
CA PRO A 395 17.98 45.02 -41.24
C PRO A 395 19.15 45.30 -40.27
N LEU A 396 18.90 45.55 -38.98
CA LEU A 396 19.92 46.06 -38.07
C LEU A 396 21.05 45.06 -37.72
N SER A 397 20.81 43.75 -37.68
CA SER A 397 21.87 42.75 -37.34
C SER A 397 22.76 42.40 -38.55
N LEU A 398 22.21 42.50 -39.76
CA LEU A 398 22.84 42.02 -40.99
C LEU A 398 23.31 43.14 -41.93
N GLU A 399 22.86 44.39 -41.75
CA GLU A 399 23.13 45.51 -42.65
C GLU A 399 24.63 45.69 -42.92
N ASP A 400 25.48 45.70 -41.88
CA ASP A 400 26.92 45.90 -42.07
C ASP A 400 27.60 44.74 -42.82
N ALA A 401 27.19 43.50 -42.57
CA ALA A 401 27.74 42.32 -43.25
C ALA A 401 27.29 42.23 -44.72
N VAL A 402 26.05 42.63 -45.00
CA VAL A 402 25.51 42.73 -46.37
C VAL A 402 26.22 43.82 -47.15
N TRP A 403 26.44 44.99 -46.57
CA TRP A 403 27.19 46.07 -47.22
C TRP A 403 28.66 45.73 -47.44
N GLN A 404 29.32 45.10 -46.45
CA GLN A 404 30.71 44.66 -46.60
C GLN A 404 30.89 43.61 -47.70
N SER A 405 29.99 42.63 -47.78
CA SER A 405 30.06 41.59 -48.83
C SER A 405 29.81 42.17 -50.24
N LEU A 406 28.89 43.13 -50.37
CA LEU A 406 28.64 43.83 -51.62
C LEU A 406 29.83 44.74 -52.02
N ALA A 407 30.43 45.45 -51.07
CA ALA A 407 31.60 46.29 -51.28
C ALA A 407 32.82 45.49 -51.78
N LEU A 408 33.16 44.39 -51.08
CA LEU A 408 34.27 43.49 -51.45
C LEU A 408 34.09 42.93 -52.87
N ARG A 409 32.86 42.58 -53.26
CA ARG A 409 32.59 42.01 -54.57
C ARG A 409 32.57 43.04 -55.70
N LEU A 410 32.14 44.26 -55.42
CA LEU A 410 32.26 45.35 -56.38
C LEU A 410 33.73 45.77 -56.58
N ASP A 411 34.57 45.65 -55.55
CA ASP A 411 36.03 45.81 -55.67
C ASP A 411 36.65 44.73 -56.55
N ASP A 412 36.27 43.46 -56.37
CA ASP A 412 36.69 42.35 -57.24
C ASP A 412 36.26 42.59 -58.71
N ALA A 413 35.02 43.04 -58.93
CA ALA A 413 34.48 43.33 -60.25
C ALA A 413 35.18 44.55 -60.90
N ALA A 414 35.46 45.60 -60.13
CA ALA A 414 36.21 46.77 -60.60
C ALA A 414 37.67 46.41 -60.95
N ALA A 415 38.31 45.55 -60.16
CA ALA A 415 39.65 45.03 -60.44
C ALA A 415 39.68 44.12 -61.68
N TRP A 416 38.61 43.38 -61.94
CA TRP A 416 38.43 42.58 -63.16
C TRP A 416 38.19 43.46 -64.41
N LEU A 417 37.28 44.44 -64.32
CA LEU A 417 37.00 45.40 -65.39
C LEU A 417 38.21 46.28 -65.72
N GLY A 418 39.05 46.61 -64.73
CA GLY A 418 40.32 47.30 -64.95
C GLY A 418 41.35 46.49 -65.77
N LYS A 419 41.15 45.17 -65.91
CA LYS A 419 41.99 44.27 -66.72
C LYS A 419 41.41 43.95 -68.10
N HIS A 420 40.12 44.20 -68.33
CA HIS A 420 39.44 43.91 -69.59
C HIS A 420 38.64 45.14 -70.08
N GLU A 421 39.17 45.87 -71.07
CA GLU A 421 38.64 47.13 -71.62
C GLU A 421 37.26 47.03 -72.32
N ALA A 422 36.54 45.92 -72.21
CA ALA A 422 35.27 45.73 -72.91
C ALA A 422 34.24 45.11 -71.97
N TYR A 423 33.34 45.92 -71.40
CA TYR A 423 31.90 45.65 -71.24
C TYR A 423 31.24 46.77 -70.38
N PRO A 424 30.40 47.66 -70.96
CA PRO A 424 29.67 48.66 -70.19
C PRO A 424 28.31 48.17 -69.63
N ALA A 425 27.95 46.90 -69.83
CA ALA A 425 26.59 46.40 -69.56
C ALA A 425 26.27 46.17 -68.07
N LEU A 426 27.29 45.92 -67.22
CA LEU A 426 27.11 45.66 -65.78
C LEU A 426 26.97 46.94 -64.92
N LEU A 427 27.10 48.12 -65.53
CA LEU A 427 27.07 49.44 -64.88
C LEU A 427 25.84 50.28 -65.27
N SER A 428 24.74 49.63 -65.64
CA SER A 428 23.45 50.30 -65.90
C SER A 428 22.67 50.61 -64.62
N TRP A 429 23.06 50.03 -63.47
CA TRP A 429 22.47 50.37 -62.17
C TRP A 429 23.23 51.57 -61.60
N SER A 430 22.58 52.74 -61.53
CA SER A 430 23.18 53.91 -60.90
C SER A 430 23.33 53.66 -59.40
N GLY A 431 24.35 54.27 -58.77
CA GLY A 431 24.50 54.21 -57.30
C GLY A 431 23.24 54.69 -56.56
N GLU A 432 22.43 55.54 -57.18
CA GLU A 432 21.11 55.96 -56.71
C GLU A 432 20.06 54.84 -56.76
N GLN A 433 20.07 53.98 -57.78
CA GLN A 433 19.15 52.84 -57.89
C GLN A 433 19.45 51.76 -56.86
N LEU A 434 20.73 51.49 -56.60
CA LEU A 434 21.14 50.61 -55.50
C LEU A 434 20.80 51.25 -54.14
N ALA A 435 21.12 52.52 -53.91
CA ALA A 435 20.78 53.22 -52.67
C ALA A 435 19.25 53.26 -52.41
N ALA A 436 18.43 53.43 -53.46
CA ALA A 436 16.98 53.43 -53.38
C ALA A 436 16.38 52.03 -53.10
N LEU A 437 17.01 50.95 -53.57
CA LEU A 437 16.58 49.56 -53.32
C LEU A 437 16.78 49.13 -51.86
N PHE A 438 17.81 49.66 -51.20
CA PHE A 438 18.18 49.32 -49.82
C PHE A 438 17.78 50.39 -48.78
N GLY A 439 17.17 51.50 -49.20
CA GLY A 439 16.72 52.58 -48.29
C GLY A 439 17.85 53.30 -47.54
N ALA A 440 19.09 53.25 -48.06
CA ALA A 440 20.27 53.80 -47.41
C ALA A 440 20.71 55.12 -48.07
N GLU A 441 21.30 56.03 -47.29
CA GLU A 441 21.91 57.23 -47.86
C GLU A 441 23.09 56.87 -48.79
N PRO A 442 23.21 57.51 -49.97
CA PRO A 442 24.23 57.19 -50.98
C PRO A 442 25.68 57.32 -50.46
N GLY A 443 25.90 58.00 -49.33
CA GLY A 443 27.20 58.13 -48.68
C GLY A 443 27.71 56.88 -47.93
N ARG A 444 26.85 55.92 -47.55
CA ARG A 444 27.28 54.73 -46.79
C ARG A 444 28.07 53.74 -47.63
N LEU A 445 27.65 53.48 -48.87
CA LEU A 445 28.40 52.64 -49.83
C LEU A 445 29.83 53.14 -50.07
N ALA A 446 30.02 54.46 -50.10
CA ALA A 446 31.32 55.09 -50.28
C ALA A 446 32.28 54.87 -49.10
N SER A 447 31.78 54.55 -47.90
CA SER A 447 32.60 54.23 -46.73
C SER A 447 33.16 52.81 -46.73
N TYR A 448 32.53 51.90 -47.49
CA TYR A 448 32.86 50.47 -47.48
C TYR A 448 33.75 50.01 -48.64
N SER A 449 33.81 50.75 -49.76
CA SER A 449 34.65 50.42 -50.92
C SER A 449 35.40 51.66 -51.47
N PRO A 450 36.71 51.79 -51.22
CA PRO A 450 37.52 52.90 -51.74
C PRO A 450 37.77 52.80 -53.26
N THR A 451 37.74 51.59 -53.82
CA THR A 451 38.00 51.33 -55.24
C THR A 451 36.81 51.73 -56.12
N LEU A 452 35.59 51.52 -55.65
CA LEU A 452 34.37 51.99 -56.30
C LEU A 452 34.23 53.52 -56.21
N GLN A 453 34.68 54.11 -55.09
CA GLN A 453 34.82 55.57 -54.95
C GLN A 453 35.80 56.14 -55.98
N ALA A 454 36.96 55.50 -56.19
CA ALA A 454 37.91 55.88 -57.23
C ALA A 454 37.34 55.73 -58.64
N TYR A 455 36.61 54.64 -58.92
CA TYR A 455 35.97 54.41 -60.23
C TYR A 455 34.86 55.43 -60.53
N LEU A 456 33.95 55.68 -59.59
CA LEU A 456 32.89 56.70 -59.75
C LEU A 456 33.47 58.12 -59.84
N ALA A 457 34.55 58.43 -59.12
CA ALA A 457 35.28 59.69 -59.27
C ALA A 457 35.88 59.84 -60.68
N THR A 458 36.44 58.76 -61.25
CA THR A 458 36.95 58.79 -62.63
C THR A 458 35.85 58.88 -63.69
N ARG A 459 34.66 58.32 -63.43
CA ARG A 459 33.50 58.40 -64.33
C ARG A 459 32.77 59.74 -64.23
N THR A 460 32.74 60.39 -63.07
CA THR A 460 32.20 61.76 -62.94
C THR A 460 33.14 62.81 -63.54
N ALA A 461 34.45 62.54 -63.57
CA ALA A 461 35.42 63.36 -64.29
C ALA A 461 35.34 63.19 -65.83
N ARG A 462 34.90 62.02 -66.32
CA ARG A 462 34.59 61.78 -67.74
C ARG A 462 33.08 61.91 -67.94
N GLY A 463 32.60 63.13 -68.19
CA GLY A 463 31.17 63.42 -68.41
C GLY A 463 30.44 62.45 -69.38
N PRO A 464 29.10 62.45 -69.39
CA PRO A 464 28.30 61.42 -70.04
C PRO A 464 28.67 61.27 -71.51
N ALA A 465 29.03 60.04 -71.91
CA ALA A 465 29.14 59.59 -73.28
C ALA A 465 28.13 58.47 -73.51
#